data_AF-A0A351T2Z9-F1
#
_entry.id   AF-A0A351T2Z9-F1
#
_cell.length_a   1.000
_cell.length_b   1.000
_cell.length_c   1.000
_cell.angle_alpha   90.00
_cell.angle_beta   90.00
_cell.angle_gamma   90.00
#
_symmetry.space_group_name_H-M   'P 1'
#
loop_
_entity.id
_entity.type
_entity.pdbx_description
1 polymer ?
#
loop_
_entity_poly.entity_id
_entity_poly.type
_entity_poly.pdbx_seq_one_letter_code
_entity_poly.pdbx_strand_id
1 'polypeptide(L)'
;MNGAETLIQTFVNAGIDVCFTNPGTSEMHCVAAIDRIEGARGILALFEGAVTGMADGYGRMAGKPAFTLLHLGPGLSNASANLHNAKRANSPIINVVGDHATYHAQYDAPLASDIAGLARPVSHWVHSSSSAANLAADGARAVAAAMTYPGQIATLIAPANCAWDAASGPARQIAPPPLAQPGESSIADAVTALRSGKKTAILMRGACLMEDGLELAGGIAEASGARLMCDTFHARLQRGAGRVTIEKMPYFAEDIVEFLAGTERLILIGTKPPVSFFAYPNKPSWMTPEGCEIIHLATPEQDGIAALRAVAEGLGAKPAQKRQALSRPDLPTGGPFNAYTIGTAVGALMPENAIVSDEAATSGNGCYGPTEGCPPHDWLCLTGGSIGQG
;
A
#
# COMPACT_ATOMS: atom_id res chain seq x y z
N MET A 1 -25.48 12.53 21.69
CA MET A 1 -24.89 11.59 20.74
C MET A 1 -24.58 10.30 21.48
N ASN A 2 -24.65 9.16 20.81
CA ASN A 2 -24.12 7.90 21.34
C ASN A 2 -22.65 7.71 20.91
N GLY A 3 -21.98 6.68 21.43
CA GLY A 3 -20.59 6.38 21.09
C GLY A 3 -20.34 6.27 19.59
N ALA A 4 -21.21 5.58 18.84
CA ALA A 4 -21.09 5.43 17.39
C ALA A 4 -21.12 6.77 16.65
N GLU A 5 -22.09 7.63 16.95
CA GLU A 5 -22.20 8.98 16.36
C GLU A 5 -20.94 9.79 16.64
N THR A 6 -20.39 9.73 17.86
CA THR A 6 -19.14 10.45 18.20
C THR A 6 -17.92 9.89 17.48
N LEU A 7 -17.85 8.57 17.27
CA LEU A 7 -16.78 7.91 16.53
C LEU A 7 -16.80 8.32 15.05
N ILE A 8 -17.95 8.19 14.39
CA ILE A 8 -18.08 8.51 12.96
C ILE A 8 -17.83 10.00 12.72
N GLN A 9 -18.36 10.88 13.58
CA GLN A 9 -18.06 12.32 13.48
C GLN A 9 -16.56 12.61 13.68
N THR A 10 -15.87 11.86 14.56
CA THR A 10 -14.40 11.98 14.75
C THR A 10 -13.65 11.63 13.46
N PHE A 11 -14.05 10.56 12.77
CA PHE A 11 -13.44 10.18 11.49
C PHE A 11 -13.70 11.21 10.40
N VAL A 12 -14.94 11.69 10.24
CA VAL A 12 -15.28 12.72 9.26
C VAL A 12 -14.50 14.01 9.52
N ASN A 13 -14.38 14.44 10.79
CA ASN A 13 -13.58 15.61 11.17
C ASN A 13 -12.08 15.45 10.83
N ALA A 14 -11.57 14.22 10.78
CA ALA A 14 -10.21 13.90 10.36
C ALA A 14 -10.07 13.66 8.84
N GLY A 15 -11.13 13.91 8.06
CA GLY A 15 -11.14 13.70 6.62
C GLY A 15 -11.31 12.25 6.19
N ILE A 16 -11.76 11.37 7.09
CA ILE A 16 -12.03 9.95 6.84
C ILE A 16 -13.53 9.76 6.72
N ASP A 17 -13.99 9.78 5.48
CA ASP A 17 -15.38 9.94 5.09
C ASP A 17 -15.98 8.70 4.43
N VAL A 18 -15.15 7.72 4.05
CA VAL A 18 -15.58 6.50 3.36
C VAL A 18 -15.51 5.29 4.29
N CYS A 19 -16.63 4.58 4.40
CA CYS A 19 -16.76 3.30 5.07
C CYS A 19 -16.99 2.18 4.04
N PHE A 20 -16.14 1.17 4.02
CA PHE A 20 -16.45 -0.10 3.34
C PHE A 20 -16.95 -1.10 4.37
N THR A 21 -18.07 -1.79 4.11
CA THR A 21 -18.69 -2.61 5.15
C THR A 21 -19.43 -3.83 4.61
N ASN A 22 -19.44 -4.87 5.43
CA ASN A 22 -20.45 -5.93 5.45
C ASN A 22 -20.91 -6.03 6.91
N PRO A 23 -21.97 -5.30 7.30
CA PRO A 23 -22.29 -5.12 8.71
C PRO A 23 -23.15 -6.27 9.25
N GLY A 24 -23.03 -6.54 10.55
CA GLY A 24 -23.95 -7.41 11.29
C GLY A 24 -24.55 -6.71 12.51
N THR A 25 -25.17 -7.48 13.39
CA THR A 25 -26.04 -6.95 14.46
C THR A 25 -25.29 -6.09 15.49
N SER A 26 -24.04 -6.40 15.80
CA SER A 26 -23.18 -5.64 16.73
C SER A 26 -22.80 -4.26 16.21
N GLU A 27 -22.81 -4.05 14.88
CA GLU A 27 -22.39 -2.79 14.25
C GLU A 27 -23.56 -1.86 13.91
N MET A 28 -24.82 -2.24 14.20
CA MET A 28 -26.02 -1.51 13.76
C MET A 28 -26.04 -0.04 14.20
N HIS A 29 -25.46 0.29 15.35
CA HIS A 29 -25.36 1.69 15.81
C HIS A 29 -24.35 2.49 14.99
N CYS A 30 -23.25 1.87 14.54
CA CYS A 30 -22.31 2.47 13.60
C CYS A 30 -22.95 2.64 12.21
N VAL A 31 -23.73 1.66 11.73
CA VAL A 31 -24.48 1.77 10.47
C VAL A 31 -25.47 2.94 10.53
N ALA A 32 -26.24 3.06 11.61
CA ALA A 32 -27.16 4.19 11.80
C ALA A 32 -26.42 5.53 11.91
N ALA A 33 -25.24 5.55 12.53
CA ALA A 33 -24.42 6.76 12.61
C ALA A 33 -23.88 7.19 11.24
N ILE A 34 -23.47 6.26 10.37
CA ILE A 34 -23.02 6.55 9.01
C ILE A 34 -24.14 7.23 8.19
N ASP A 35 -25.40 6.84 8.38
CA ASP A 35 -26.54 7.44 7.69
C ASP A 35 -26.88 8.86 8.22
N ARG A 36 -26.66 9.11 9.51
CA ARG A 36 -27.02 10.38 10.18
C ARG A 36 -25.94 11.46 10.11
N ILE A 37 -24.67 11.07 10.12
CA ILE A 37 -23.55 12.01 10.17
C ILE A 37 -23.25 12.47 8.75
N GLU A 38 -23.50 13.75 8.49
CA GLU A 38 -23.20 14.37 7.19
C GLU A 38 -21.71 14.21 6.84
N GLY A 39 -21.46 13.84 5.59
CA GLY A 39 -20.12 13.59 5.06
C GLY A 39 -19.65 12.15 5.20
N ALA A 40 -20.29 11.29 6.00
CA ALA A 40 -19.99 9.87 6.01
C ALA A 40 -20.67 9.15 4.82
N ARG A 41 -19.95 8.24 4.17
CA ARG A 41 -20.43 7.44 3.03
C ARG A 41 -20.18 5.96 3.26
N GLY A 42 -21.26 5.19 3.43
CA GLY A 42 -21.23 3.73 3.50
C GLY A 42 -21.23 3.07 2.12
N ILE A 43 -20.35 2.09 1.91
CA ILE A 43 -20.25 1.27 0.71
C ILE A 43 -20.34 -0.20 1.14
N LEU A 44 -21.46 -0.83 0.78
CA LEU A 44 -21.72 -2.23 1.09
C LEU A 44 -20.96 -3.15 0.12
N ALA A 45 -20.29 -4.16 0.68
CA ALA A 45 -19.82 -5.32 -0.07
C ALA A 45 -20.51 -6.59 0.44
N LEU A 46 -20.57 -7.63 -0.38
CA LEU A 46 -21.20 -8.91 -0.02
C LEU A 46 -20.28 -9.85 0.78
N PHE A 47 -18.99 -9.51 0.90
CA PHE A 47 -17.98 -10.31 1.60
C PHE A 47 -16.88 -9.40 2.16
N GLU A 48 -16.39 -9.71 3.37
CA GLU A 48 -15.41 -8.88 4.08
C GLU A 48 -14.04 -8.84 3.42
N GLY A 49 -13.68 -9.87 2.66
CA GLY A 49 -12.48 -9.83 1.80
C GLY A 49 -12.58 -8.71 0.75
N ALA A 50 -13.75 -8.52 0.12
CA ALA A 50 -13.96 -7.42 -0.81
C ALA A 50 -13.97 -6.05 -0.09
N VAL A 51 -14.50 -5.98 1.13
CA VAL A 51 -14.45 -4.78 1.97
C VAL A 51 -13.02 -4.30 2.16
N THR A 52 -12.12 -5.18 2.59
CA THR A 52 -10.72 -4.80 2.86
C THR A 52 -9.89 -4.66 1.59
N GLY A 53 -10.23 -5.36 0.50
CA GLY A 53 -9.67 -5.13 -0.83
C GLY A 53 -9.97 -3.72 -1.37
N MET A 54 -11.23 -3.29 -1.29
CA MET A 54 -11.63 -1.93 -1.66
C MET A 54 -10.97 -0.85 -0.78
N ALA A 55 -10.89 -1.10 0.54
CA ALA A 55 -10.22 -0.18 1.47
C ALA A 55 -8.72 -0.04 1.15
N ASP A 56 -8.05 -1.12 0.76
CA ASP A 56 -6.66 -1.12 0.33
C ASP A 56 -6.48 -0.28 -0.95
N GLY A 57 -7.23 -0.59 -2.01
CA GLY A 57 -7.16 0.16 -3.27
C GLY A 57 -7.44 1.66 -3.08
N TYR A 58 -8.44 2.00 -2.26
CA TYR A 58 -8.73 3.37 -1.88
C TYR A 58 -7.55 4.03 -1.16
N GLY A 59 -6.97 3.37 -0.15
CA GLY A 59 -5.84 3.90 0.61
C GLY A 59 -4.61 4.20 -0.28
N ARG A 60 -4.30 3.29 -1.22
CA ARG A 60 -3.18 3.46 -2.17
C ARG A 60 -3.40 4.62 -3.14
N MET A 61 -4.63 4.85 -3.57
CA MET A 61 -4.96 5.88 -4.55
C MET A 61 -5.19 7.26 -3.93
N ALA A 62 -5.98 7.32 -2.86
CA ALA A 62 -6.37 8.55 -2.19
C ALA A 62 -5.31 9.10 -1.22
N GLY A 63 -4.33 8.27 -0.81
CA GLY A 63 -3.29 8.67 0.14
C GLY A 63 -3.81 8.91 1.57
N LYS A 64 -5.04 8.46 1.87
CA LYS A 64 -5.69 8.54 3.18
C LYS A 64 -6.50 7.25 3.44
N PRO A 65 -6.70 6.84 4.70
CA PRO A 65 -7.45 5.63 4.99
C PRO A 65 -8.93 5.79 4.64
N ALA A 66 -9.52 4.69 4.20
CA ALA A 66 -10.93 4.41 4.46
C ALA A 66 -11.02 3.64 5.78
N PHE A 67 -12.17 3.73 6.45
CA PHE A 67 -12.45 2.81 7.53
C PHE A 67 -13.30 1.63 7.05
N THR A 68 -13.11 0.48 7.67
CA THR A 68 -13.95 -0.69 7.45
C THR A 68 -14.82 -0.92 8.67
N LEU A 69 -15.99 -1.54 8.46
CA LEU A 69 -16.87 -1.96 9.53
C LEU A 69 -17.15 -3.45 9.36
N LEU A 70 -16.59 -4.25 10.27
CA LEU A 70 -16.52 -5.72 10.19
C LEU A 70 -17.21 -6.37 11.40
N HIS A 71 -17.80 -7.54 11.17
CA HIS A 71 -18.66 -8.23 12.13
C HIS A 71 -17.91 -9.26 12.99
N LEU A 72 -17.56 -8.91 14.23
CA LEU A 72 -16.84 -9.76 15.20
C LEU A 72 -15.57 -10.42 14.60
N GLY A 73 -15.08 -11.48 15.24
CA GLY A 73 -13.93 -12.25 14.77
C GLY A 73 -14.14 -12.94 13.42
N PRO A 74 -15.31 -13.53 13.10
CA PRO A 74 -15.55 -14.14 11.79
C PRO A 74 -15.40 -13.15 10.63
N GLY A 75 -16.00 -11.95 10.73
CA GLY A 75 -15.88 -10.93 9.70
C GLY A 75 -14.45 -10.43 9.52
N LEU A 76 -13.72 -10.23 10.63
CA LEU A 76 -12.28 -9.93 10.58
C LEU A 76 -11.46 -11.06 9.93
N SER A 77 -11.81 -12.32 10.19
CA SER A 77 -11.14 -13.48 9.61
C SER A 77 -11.36 -13.54 8.09
N ASN A 78 -12.60 -13.33 7.63
CA ASN A 78 -12.93 -13.23 6.20
C ASN A 78 -12.16 -12.09 5.51
N ALA A 79 -11.97 -10.98 6.20
CA ALA A 79 -11.20 -9.82 5.73
C ALA A 79 -9.68 -10.02 5.68
N SER A 80 -9.14 -11.01 6.41
CA SER A 80 -7.71 -11.08 6.74
C SER A 80 -6.80 -11.29 5.52
N ALA A 81 -7.27 -12.01 4.49
CA ALA A 81 -6.52 -12.24 3.26
C ALA A 81 -6.09 -10.93 2.58
N ASN A 82 -7.04 -10.00 2.42
CA ASN A 82 -6.75 -8.71 1.80
C ASN A 82 -6.14 -7.69 2.77
N LEU A 83 -6.32 -7.84 4.09
CA LEU A 83 -5.53 -7.08 5.07
C LEU A 83 -4.04 -7.47 5.05
N HIS A 84 -3.71 -8.73 4.77
CA HIS A 84 -2.33 -9.14 4.54
C HIS A 84 -1.73 -8.43 3.32
N ASN A 85 -2.45 -8.37 2.19
CA ASN A 85 -1.99 -7.60 1.02
C ASN A 85 -1.83 -6.12 1.37
N ALA A 86 -2.81 -5.50 2.02
CA ALA A 86 -2.74 -4.11 2.46
C ALA A 86 -1.54 -3.84 3.37
N LYS A 87 -1.23 -4.76 4.30
CA LYS A 87 -0.05 -4.69 5.17
C LYS A 87 1.24 -4.74 4.35
N ARG A 88 1.31 -5.62 3.35
CA ARG A 88 2.47 -5.69 2.43
C ARG A 88 2.57 -4.47 1.53
N ALA A 89 1.46 -3.79 1.26
CA ALA A 89 1.41 -2.55 0.48
C ALA A 89 1.71 -1.29 1.31
N ASN A 90 1.78 -1.39 2.64
CA ASN A 90 1.80 -0.25 3.57
C ASN A 90 0.56 0.65 3.41
N SER A 91 -0.60 0.07 3.14
CA SER A 91 -1.82 0.85 2.94
C SER A 91 -2.40 1.32 4.28
N PRO A 92 -2.80 2.61 4.38
CA PRO A 92 -3.48 3.10 5.56
C PRO A 92 -4.93 2.58 5.59
N ILE A 93 -5.30 1.84 6.65
CA ILE A 93 -6.66 1.32 6.85
C ILE A 93 -7.02 1.40 8.33
N ILE A 94 -8.27 1.78 8.63
CA ILE A 94 -8.84 1.69 9.97
C ILE A 94 -9.93 0.62 9.98
N ASN A 95 -9.71 -0.51 10.65
CA ASN A 95 -10.76 -1.50 10.85
C ASN A 95 -11.51 -1.20 12.13
N VAL A 96 -12.81 -0.92 12.03
CA VAL A 96 -13.73 -0.95 13.17
C VAL A 96 -14.38 -2.33 13.19
N VAL A 97 -14.08 -3.10 14.23
CA VAL A 97 -14.64 -4.45 14.40
C VAL A 97 -15.61 -4.38 15.56
N GLY A 98 -16.90 -4.59 15.30
CA GLY A 98 -17.86 -4.67 16.40
C GLY A 98 -17.66 -5.95 17.20
N ASP A 99 -17.93 -5.89 18.50
CA ASP A 99 -17.84 -7.02 19.42
C ASP A 99 -19.11 -7.13 20.26
N HIS A 100 -19.29 -8.25 20.96
CA HIS A 100 -20.35 -8.39 21.94
C HIS A 100 -20.28 -7.29 23.00
N ALA A 101 -21.43 -6.94 23.59
CA ALA A 101 -21.45 -6.03 24.73
C ALA A 101 -20.60 -6.61 25.88
N THR A 102 -19.86 -5.75 26.58
CA THR A 102 -18.84 -6.19 27.56
C THR A 102 -19.43 -7.04 28.68
N TYR A 103 -20.63 -6.74 29.16
CA TYR A 103 -21.34 -7.53 30.19
C TYR A 103 -21.82 -8.89 29.68
N HIS A 104 -21.92 -9.08 28.36
CA HIS A 104 -22.37 -10.32 27.73
C HIS A 104 -21.21 -11.28 27.43
N ALA A 105 -19.97 -10.79 27.42
CA ALA A 105 -18.78 -11.57 27.08
C ALA A 105 -18.60 -12.83 27.96
N GLN A 106 -19.08 -12.80 29.21
CA GLN A 106 -18.99 -13.93 30.14
C GLN A 106 -19.76 -15.20 29.71
N TYR A 107 -20.68 -15.07 28.75
CA TYR A 107 -21.57 -16.17 28.35
C TYR A 107 -21.05 -17.00 27.17
N ASP A 108 -19.90 -16.65 26.60
CA ASP A 108 -19.30 -17.35 25.45
C ASP A 108 -20.33 -17.59 24.33
N ALA A 109 -21.00 -16.52 23.92
CA ALA A 109 -22.04 -16.57 22.91
C ALA A 109 -21.47 -17.11 21.57
N PRO A 110 -22.28 -17.68 20.66
CA PRO A 110 -21.78 -18.40 19.47
C PRO A 110 -20.82 -17.65 18.53
N LEU A 111 -20.72 -16.32 18.60
CA LEU A 111 -19.80 -15.50 17.80
C LEU A 111 -18.62 -14.91 18.61
N ALA A 112 -18.54 -15.21 19.91
CA ALA A 112 -17.43 -14.80 20.77
C ALA A 112 -16.11 -15.37 20.25
N SER A 113 -15.08 -14.52 20.18
CA SER A 113 -13.79 -14.88 19.59
C SER A 113 -12.68 -13.95 20.08
N ASP A 114 -11.42 -14.40 20.00
CA ASP A 114 -10.24 -13.56 20.29
C ASP A 114 -9.95 -12.60 19.11
N ILE A 115 -10.77 -11.55 18.99
CA ILE A 115 -10.63 -10.55 17.92
C ILE A 115 -9.25 -9.90 17.95
N ALA A 116 -8.69 -9.65 19.15
CA ALA A 116 -7.36 -9.06 19.28
C ALA A 116 -6.28 -10.01 18.75
N GLY A 117 -6.36 -11.30 19.07
CA GLY A 117 -5.50 -12.34 18.53
C GLY A 117 -5.59 -12.45 17.00
N LEU A 118 -6.80 -12.41 16.44
CA LEU A 118 -7.05 -12.43 15.00
C LEU A 118 -6.50 -11.17 14.29
N ALA A 119 -6.54 -10.00 14.94
CA ALA A 119 -6.10 -8.74 14.36
C ALA A 119 -4.57 -8.58 14.31
N ARG A 120 -3.83 -9.14 15.29
CA ARG A 120 -2.37 -8.95 15.46
C ARG A 120 -1.54 -9.28 14.20
N PRO A 121 -1.78 -10.39 13.47
CA PRO A 121 -0.97 -10.73 12.29
C PRO A 121 -1.10 -9.69 11.17
N VAL A 122 -2.28 -9.10 11.02
CA VAL A 122 -2.63 -8.21 9.89
C VAL A 122 -2.68 -6.74 10.23
N SER A 123 -2.52 -6.37 11.51
CA SER A 123 -2.53 -4.97 11.98
C SER A 123 -1.16 -4.53 12.48
N HIS A 124 -0.96 -3.22 12.59
CA HIS A 124 0.18 -2.60 13.30
C HIS A 124 -0.26 -2.08 14.67
N TRP A 125 -1.51 -1.65 14.77
CA TRP A 125 -2.13 -1.18 16.01
C TRP A 125 -3.43 -1.94 16.26
N VAL A 126 -3.64 -2.41 17.49
CA VAL A 126 -4.86 -3.11 17.92
C VAL A 126 -5.28 -2.57 19.27
N HIS A 127 -6.54 -2.19 19.41
CA HIS A 127 -7.09 -1.69 20.66
C HIS A 127 -8.55 -2.08 20.81
N SER A 128 -8.99 -2.40 22.02
CA SER A 128 -10.39 -2.60 22.35
C SER A 128 -10.87 -1.47 23.24
N SER A 129 -11.94 -0.78 22.82
CA SER A 129 -12.47 0.33 23.59
C SER A 129 -13.22 -0.17 24.82
N SER A 130 -13.07 0.54 25.93
CA SER A 130 -13.61 0.14 27.23
C SER A 130 -14.95 0.78 27.59
N SER A 131 -15.35 1.86 26.89
CA SER A 131 -16.63 2.54 27.13
C SER A 131 -16.99 3.47 25.96
N ALA A 132 -18.27 3.87 25.89
CA ALA A 132 -18.73 4.88 24.94
C ALA A 132 -18.04 6.24 25.11
N ALA A 133 -17.64 6.60 26.33
CA ALA A 133 -16.92 7.84 26.61
C ALA A 133 -15.50 7.86 26.00
N ASN A 134 -14.88 6.69 25.80
CA ASN A 134 -13.54 6.56 25.25
C ASN A 134 -13.56 6.36 23.72
N LEU A 135 -14.62 5.77 23.17
CA LEU A 135 -14.66 5.31 21.78
C LEU A 135 -14.20 6.35 20.75
N ALA A 136 -14.61 7.61 20.88
CA ALA A 136 -14.16 8.68 19.99
C ALA A 136 -12.66 8.97 20.11
N ALA A 137 -12.12 9.03 21.34
CA ALA A 137 -10.69 9.26 21.56
C ALA A 137 -9.84 8.08 21.08
N ASP A 138 -10.35 6.86 21.22
CA ASP A 138 -9.74 5.64 20.71
C ASP A 138 -9.75 5.63 19.18
N GLY A 139 -10.84 6.09 18.56
CA GLY A 139 -10.93 6.36 17.14
C GLY A 139 -9.87 7.35 16.66
N ALA A 140 -9.70 8.49 17.34
CA ALA A 140 -8.66 9.45 17.00
C ALA A 140 -7.24 8.86 17.08
N ARG A 141 -6.98 7.94 18.03
CA ARG A 141 -5.71 7.20 18.10
C ARG A 141 -5.55 6.22 16.94
N ALA A 142 -6.63 5.53 16.54
CA ALA A 142 -6.63 4.65 15.37
C ALA A 142 -6.33 5.43 14.08
N VAL A 143 -6.88 6.64 13.93
CA VAL A 143 -6.55 7.55 12.82
C VAL A 143 -5.06 7.88 12.81
N ALA A 144 -4.49 8.33 13.93
CA ALA A 144 -3.08 8.68 14.01
C ALA A 144 -2.16 7.48 13.71
N ALA A 145 -2.53 6.29 14.21
CA ALA A 145 -1.82 5.05 13.90
C ALA A 145 -1.87 4.73 12.40
N ALA A 146 -3.05 4.72 11.79
CA ALA A 146 -3.20 4.41 10.36
C ALA A 146 -2.47 5.42 9.45
N MET A 147 -2.43 6.69 9.86
CA MET A 147 -1.72 7.77 9.17
C MET A 147 -0.20 7.81 9.44
N THR A 148 0.34 6.94 10.30
CA THR A 148 1.79 6.86 10.52
C THR A 148 2.44 6.33 9.25
N TYR A 149 3.39 7.10 8.70
CA TYR A 149 4.12 6.73 7.48
C TYR A 149 4.84 5.38 7.64
N PRO A 150 4.90 4.51 6.60
CA PRO A 150 4.41 4.69 5.22
C PRO A 150 2.90 4.52 5.01
N GLY A 151 2.16 4.26 6.09
CA GLY A 151 0.75 3.88 6.11
C GLY A 151 0.60 2.58 6.89
N GLN A 152 -0.35 2.54 7.83
CA GLN A 152 -0.53 1.39 8.71
C GLN A 152 -1.99 0.95 8.78
N ILE A 153 -2.16 -0.30 9.21
CA ILE A 153 -3.46 -0.88 9.53
C ILE A 153 -3.69 -0.76 11.04
N ALA A 154 -4.74 -0.04 11.42
CA ALA A 154 -5.19 0.13 12.79
C ALA A 154 -6.53 -0.59 12.99
N THR A 155 -6.60 -1.53 13.93
CA THR A 155 -7.84 -2.26 14.26
C THR A 155 -8.37 -1.80 15.61
N LEU A 156 -9.52 -1.13 15.59
CA LEU A 156 -10.29 -0.72 16.77
C LEU A 156 -11.45 -1.69 16.98
N ILE A 157 -11.42 -2.42 18.08
CA ILE A 157 -12.49 -3.30 18.52
C ILE A 157 -13.48 -2.44 19.33
N ALA A 158 -14.73 -2.42 18.90
CA ALA A 158 -15.80 -1.60 19.47
C ALA A 158 -16.92 -2.49 20.02
N PRO A 159 -16.89 -2.85 21.32
CA PRO A 159 -17.98 -3.58 21.96
C PRO A 159 -19.31 -2.87 21.75
N ALA A 160 -20.38 -3.64 21.50
CA ALA A 160 -21.67 -3.08 21.09
C ALA A 160 -22.22 -2.02 22.05
N ASN A 161 -22.00 -2.18 23.37
CA ASN A 161 -22.40 -1.18 24.36
C ASN A 161 -21.58 0.11 24.33
N CYS A 162 -20.32 0.05 23.90
CA CYS A 162 -19.55 1.26 23.65
C CYS A 162 -20.11 2.07 22.47
N ALA A 163 -20.81 1.43 21.53
CA ALA A 163 -21.41 2.10 20.37
C ALA A 163 -22.77 2.75 20.69
N TRP A 164 -23.59 2.14 21.55
CA TRP A 164 -24.96 2.60 21.81
C TRP A 164 -25.16 3.43 23.08
N ASP A 165 -24.25 3.35 24.06
CA ASP A 165 -24.34 4.16 25.28
C ASP A 165 -24.06 5.64 24.97
N ALA A 166 -24.54 6.53 25.86
CA ALA A 166 -24.38 7.97 25.72
C ALA A 166 -22.90 8.40 25.76
N ALA A 167 -22.52 9.35 24.92
CA ALA A 167 -21.18 9.92 24.86
C ALA A 167 -21.23 11.46 24.70
N SER A 168 -20.16 12.13 25.12
CA SER A 168 -20.11 13.59 25.23
C SER A 168 -20.00 14.31 23.88
N GLY A 169 -19.20 13.78 22.94
CA GLY A 169 -18.93 14.41 21.65
C GLY A 169 -17.73 13.80 20.91
N PRO A 170 -17.46 14.24 19.67
CA PRO A 170 -16.30 13.76 18.90
C PRO A 170 -14.98 14.17 19.55
N ALA A 171 -13.94 13.39 19.29
CA ALA A 171 -12.59 13.69 19.77
C ALA A 171 -11.85 14.64 18.81
N ARG A 172 -10.83 15.33 19.35
CA ARG A 172 -9.91 16.10 18.53
C ARG A 172 -9.00 15.16 17.75
N GLN A 173 -8.66 15.56 16.52
CA GLN A 173 -7.67 14.85 15.73
C GLN A 173 -6.31 14.85 16.43
N ILE A 174 -5.63 13.70 16.38
CA ILE A 174 -4.26 13.52 16.84
C ILE A 174 -3.37 13.52 15.60
N ALA A 175 -2.33 14.35 15.58
CA ALA A 175 -1.37 14.35 14.48
C ALA A 175 -0.57 13.04 14.49
N PRO A 176 -0.30 12.42 13.32
CA PRO A 176 0.62 11.30 13.25
C PRO A 176 2.05 11.76 13.64
N PRO A 177 2.94 10.81 14.01
CA PRO A 177 4.35 11.12 14.24
C PRO A 177 4.98 11.80 13.01
N PRO A 178 5.94 12.73 13.21
CA PRO A 178 6.69 13.31 12.11
C PRO A 178 7.38 12.24 11.26
N LEU A 179 7.39 12.44 9.94
CA LEU A 179 8.08 11.57 9.01
C LEU A 179 9.60 11.55 9.29
N ALA A 180 10.14 10.36 9.56
CA ALA A 180 11.55 10.17 9.83
C ALA A 180 12.40 10.53 8.60
N GLN A 181 13.48 11.28 8.81
CA GLN A 181 14.39 11.68 7.74
C GLN A 181 15.48 10.60 7.52
N PRO A 182 16.03 10.48 6.29
CA PRO A 182 17.21 9.66 6.02
C PRO A 182 18.44 10.17 6.78
N GLY A 183 19.40 9.28 7.07
CA GLY A 183 20.63 9.65 7.76
C GLY A 183 21.63 10.33 6.83
N GLU A 184 22.38 11.31 7.34
CA GLU A 184 23.43 11.99 6.56
C GLU A 184 24.50 11.03 6.05
N SER A 185 24.88 10.03 6.85
CA SER A 185 25.85 9.00 6.44
C SER A 185 25.32 8.12 5.31
N SER A 186 24.05 7.70 5.35
CA SER A 186 23.48 6.87 4.27
C SER A 186 23.39 7.63 2.95
N ILE A 187 23.12 8.94 3.00
CA ILE A 187 23.17 9.83 1.83
C ILE A 187 24.61 9.92 1.29
N ALA A 188 25.60 10.16 2.15
CA ALA A 188 27.01 10.28 1.74
C ALA A 188 27.54 8.97 1.13
N ASP A 189 27.17 7.83 1.71
CA ASP A 189 27.53 6.50 1.20
C ASP A 189 26.92 6.26 -0.19
N ALA A 190 25.64 6.59 -0.38
CA ALA A 190 24.96 6.49 -1.68
C ALA A 190 25.61 7.40 -2.74
N VAL A 191 25.92 8.66 -2.41
CA VAL A 191 26.61 9.59 -3.33
C VAL A 191 28.00 9.06 -3.71
N THR A 192 28.76 8.57 -2.73
CA THR A 192 30.08 7.96 -2.96
C THR A 192 29.98 6.73 -3.85
N ALA A 193 28.99 5.88 -3.60
CA ALA A 193 28.73 4.70 -4.40
C ALA A 193 28.40 5.05 -5.86
N LEU A 194 27.52 6.02 -6.07
CA LEU A 194 27.09 6.48 -7.40
C LEU A 194 28.22 7.17 -8.18
N ARG A 195 29.18 7.80 -7.52
CA ARG A 195 30.38 8.40 -8.16
C ARG A 195 31.46 7.40 -8.53
N SER A 196 31.41 6.19 -8.01
CA SER A 196 32.52 5.22 -8.14
C SER A 196 32.69 4.64 -9.55
N GLY A 197 31.69 4.76 -10.42
CA GLY A 197 31.66 4.11 -11.73
C GLY A 197 31.37 2.60 -11.71
N LYS A 198 31.16 2.00 -10.53
CA LYS A 198 30.71 0.60 -10.42
C LYS A 198 29.27 0.43 -10.93
N LYS A 199 28.95 -0.77 -11.41
CA LYS A 199 27.60 -1.14 -11.88
C LYS A 199 26.60 -1.11 -10.71
N THR A 200 25.90 0.02 -10.60
CA THR A 200 25.00 0.32 -9.47
C THR A 200 23.54 0.24 -9.91
N ALA A 201 22.71 -0.36 -9.07
CA ALA A 201 21.26 -0.38 -9.19
C ALA A 201 20.61 0.33 -8.00
N ILE A 202 19.50 1.02 -8.24
CA ILE A 202 18.66 1.62 -7.22
C ILE A 202 17.31 0.90 -7.22
N LEU A 203 17.02 0.17 -6.15
CA LEU A 203 15.75 -0.50 -5.93
C LEU A 203 14.85 0.35 -5.04
N MET A 204 13.70 0.75 -5.58
CA MET A 204 12.81 1.72 -4.97
C MET A 204 11.39 1.18 -4.77
N ARG A 205 10.72 1.69 -3.74
CA ARG A 205 9.33 1.41 -3.44
C ARG A 205 8.62 2.63 -2.86
N GLY A 206 7.29 2.57 -2.77
CA GLY A 206 6.46 3.57 -2.10
C GLY A 206 6.40 4.89 -2.86
N ALA A 207 6.46 6.01 -2.15
CA ALA A 207 6.37 7.35 -2.74
C ALA A 207 7.43 7.61 -3.83
N CYS A 208 8.57 6.90 -3.79
CA CYS A 208 9.63 7.00 -4.80
C CYS A 208 9.19 6.51 -6.21
N LEU A 209 8.10 5.76 -6.30
CA LEU A 209 7.51 5.28 -7.55
C LEU A 209 6.40 6.20 -8.10
N MET A 210 6.22 7.37 -7.47
CA MET A 210 5.35 8.43 -7.98
C MET A 210 6.19 9.44 -8.76
N GLU A 211 5.54 10.34 -9.51
CA GLU A 211 6.15 11.33 -10.40
C GLU A 211 7.38 12.03 -9.80
N ASP A 212 7.25 12.68 -8.64
CA ASP A 212 8.36 13.43 -8.03
C ASP A 212 9.57 12.53 -7.69
N GLY A 213 9.31 11.31 -7.20
CA GLY A 213 10.35 10.35 -6.89
C GLY A 213 11.04 9.82 -8.14
N LEU A 214 10.25 9.49 -9.17
CA LEU A 214 10.73 9.03 -10.47
C LEU A 214 11.57 10.10 -11.18
N GLU A 215 11.17 11.37 -11.10
CA GLU A 215 11.91 12.50 -11.68
C GLU A 215 13.28 12.70 -11.02
N LEU A 216 13.34 12.65 -9.67
CA LEU A 216 14.60 12.72 -8.93
C LEU A 216 15.50 11.52 -9.26
N ALA A 217 14.93 10.31 -9.25
CA ALA A 217 15.66 9.08 -9.56
C ALA A 217 16.18 9.07 -11.01
N GLY A 218 15.40 9.57 -11.97
CA GLY A 218 15.81 9.70 -13.37
C GLY A 218 17.01 10.64 -13.54
N GLY A 219 17.00 11.79 -12.84
CA GLY A 219 18.15 12.70 -12.81
C GLY A 219 19.40 12.05 -12.22
N ILE A 220 19.25 11.29 -11.12
CA ILE A 220 20.35 10.52 -10.51
C ILE A 220 20.88 9.47 -11.48
N ALA A 221 20.00 8.72 -12.15
CA ALA A 221 20.37 7.69 -13.12
C ALA A 221 21.14 8.29 -14.30
N GLU A 222 20.71 9.43 -14.83
CA GLU A 222 21.42 10.14 -15.89
C GLU A 222 22.79 10.68 -15.46
N ALA A 223 22.91 11.13 -14.21
CA ALA A 223 24.17 11.67 -13.67
C ALA A 223 25.19 10.58 -13.31
N SER A 224 24.74 9.38 -12.95
CA SER A 224 25.59 8.31 -12.41
C SER A 224 25.70 7.06 -13.29
N GLY A 225 24.77 6.87 -14.23
CA GLY A 225 24.63 5.62 -14.99
C GLY A 225 23.96 4.48 -14.21
N ALA A 226 23.40 4.74 -13.02
CA ALA A 226 22.72 3.73 -12.23
C ALA A 226 21.44 3.23 -12.91
N ARG A 227 21.16 1.92 -12.77
CA ARG A 227 19.87 1.33 -13.16
C ARG A 227 18.79 1.68 -12.13
N LEU A 228 17.57 1.92 -12.59
CA LEU A 228 16.42 2.13 -11.73
C LEU A 228 15.53 0.89 -11.79
N MET A 229 15.16 0.36 -10.63
CA MET A 229 14.29 -0.81 -10.54
C MET A 229 13.28 -0.72 -9.39
N CYS A 230 12.18 -1.45 -9.51
CA CYS A 230 11.18 -1.60 -8.46
C CYS A 230 10.87 -3.08 -8.18
N ASP A 231 10.31 -3.34 -7.00
CA ASP A 231 9.83 -4.67 -6.61
C ASP A 231 8.83 -5.23 -7.63
N THR A 232 8.85 -6.56 -7.81
CA THR A 232 7.87 -7.30 -8.63
C THR A 232 6.43 -6.95 -8.23
N PHE A 233 6.19 -6.74 -6.94
CA PHE A 233 4.88 -6.42 -6.37
C PHE A 233 4.88 -5.08 -5.64
N HIS A 234 5.12 -4.00 -6.39
CA HIS A 234 4.97 -2.64 -5.90
C HIS A 234 3.51 -2.28 -5.59
N ALA A 235 3.25 -1.49 -4.54
CA ALA A 235 1.89 -1.12 -4.15
C ALA A 235 1.19 -0.28 -5.21
N ARG A 236 1.93 0.68 -5.78
CA ARG A 236 1.51 1.62 -6.81
C ARG A 236 2.74 2.10 -7.59
N LEU A 237 2.61 2.28 -8.89
CA LEU A 237 3.60 2.88 -9.77
C LEU A 237 2.88 3.82 -10.73
N GLN A 238 3.32 5.08 -10.79
CA GLN A 238 2.90 6.00 -11.86
C GLN A 238 3.80 5.77 -13.06
N ARG A 239 3.21 5.44 -14.21
CA ARG A 239 3.95 5.11 -15.44
C ARG A 239 3.23 5.65 -16.67
N GLY A 240 3.71 5.26 -17.85
CA GLY A 240 3.22 5.77 -19.12
C GLY A 240 4.04 6.95 -19.64
N ALA A 241 3.59 7.52 -20.74
CA ALA A 241 4.21 8.64 -21.42
C ALA A 241 4.47 9.81 -20.46
N GLY A 242 5.65 10.43 -20.56
CA GLY A 242 6.04 11.54 -19.70
C GLY A 242 6.50 11.13 -18.29
N ARG A 243 6.58 9.83 -17.97
CA ARG A 243 7.20 9.34 -16.72
C ARG A 243 8.61 8.81 -16.98
N VAL A 244 9.48 8.89 -15.98
CA VAL A 244 10.77 8.18 -16.01
C VAL A 244 10.49 6.68 -15.95
N THR A 245 11.11 5.92 -16.86
CA THR A 245 10.97 4.46 -16.93
C THR A 245 11.75 3.79 -15.81
N ILE A 246 11.18 2.74 -15.23
CA ILE A 246 11.80 1.95 -14.18
C ILE A 246 11.64 0.46 -14.50
N GLU A 247 12.70 -0.32 -14.29
CA GLU A 247 12.69 -1.75 -14.56
C GLU A 247 11.92 -2.48 -13.44
N LYS A 248 10.85 -3.19 -13.78
CA LYS A 248 10.13 -4.03 -12.83
C LYS A 248 10.85 -5.36 -12.67
N MET A 249 11.17 -5.72 -11.42
CA MET A 249 11.82 -7.00 -11.14
C MET A 249 10.95 -8.18 -11.60
N PRO A 250 11.55 -9.20 -12.25
CA PRO A 250 10.82 -10.40 -12.67
C PRO A 250 10.18 -11.17 -11.50
N TYR A 251 9.29 -12.10 -11.81
CA TYR A 251 8.60 -12.91 -10.79
C TYR A 251 9.36 -14.19 -10.42
N PHE A 252 9.90 -14.92 -11.41
CA PHE A 252 10.59 -16.17 -11.16
C PHE A 252 12.00 -15.93 -10.64
N ALA A 253 12.44 -16.76 -9.70
CA ALA A 253 13.71 -16.58 -9.01
C ALA A 253 14.91 -16.60 -9.98
N GLU A 254 14.88 -17.46 -10.98
CA GLU A 254 15.90 -17.56 -12.03
C GLU A 254 16.03 -16.26 -12.81
N ASP A 255 14.89 -15.67 -13.21
CA ASP A 255 14.85 -14.43 -13.97
C ASP A 255 15.36 -13.26 -13.12
N ILE A 256 15.11 -13.27 -11.80
CA ILE A 256 15.64 -12.24 -10.89
C ILE A 256 17.16 -12.35 -10.78
N VAL A 257 17.70 -13.57 -10.65
CA VAL A 257 19.15 -13.81 -10.59
C VAL A 257 19.83 -13.30 -11.87
N GLU A 258 19.24 -13.59 -13.04
CA GLU A 258 19.74 -13.07 -14.31
C GLU A 258 19.60 -11.55 -14.39
N PHE A 259 18.45 -11.01 -13.99
CA PHE A 259 18.16 -9.57 -14.00
C PHE A 259 19.13 -8.74 -13.14
N LEU A 260 19.58 -9.30 -12.01
CA LEU A 260 20.54 -8.68 -11.10
C LEU A 260 22.00 -9.03 -11.44
N ALA A 261 22.26 -9.91 -12.41
CA ALA A 261 23.60 -10.35 -12.74
C ALA A 261 24.54 -9.18 -13.08
N GLY A 262 25.74 -9.21 -12.51
CA GLY A 262 26.73 -8.16 -12.70
C GLY A 262 26.45 -6.83 -11.98
N THR A 263 25.39 -6.76 -11.16
CA THR A 263 25.21 -5.63 -10.22
C THR A 263 26.24 -5.73 -9.12
N GLU A 264 27.08 -4.70 -9.00
CA GLU A 264 28.14 -4.63 -7.98
C GLU A 264 27.65 -3.92 -6.72
N ARG A 265 26.65 -3.03 -6.86
CA ARG A 265 26.07 -2.24 -5.77
C ARG A 265 24.57 -2.12 -5.90
N LEU A 266 23.86 -2.32 -4.80
CA LEU A 266 22.42 -2.19 -4.72
C LEU A 266 22.03 -1.17 -3.65
N ILE A 267 21.52 -0.01 -4.09
CA ILE A 267 21.00 1.03 -3.20
C ILE A 267 19.51 0.78 -2.98
N LEU A 268 19.08 0.74 -1.73
CA LEU A 268 17.70 0.45 -1.32
C LEU A 268 17.02 1.71 -0.79
N ILE A 269 15.82 2.00 -1.31
CA ILE A 269 14.99 3.13 -0.89
C ILE A 269 13.56 2.65 -0.61
N GLY A 270 13.14 2.73 0.65
CA GLY A 270 11.77 2.36 1.05
C GLY A 270 11.47 0.87 0.92
N THR A 271 12.50 0.03 0.78
CA THR A 271 12.37 -1.41 0.53
C THR A 271 13.49 -2.20 1.22
N LYS A 272 13.45 -3.52 1.05
CA LYS A 272 14.41 -4.48 1.62
C LYS A 272 15.12 -5.22 0.48
N PRO A 273 16.25 -5.89 0.74
CA PRO A 273 16.89 -6.73 -0.27
C PRO A 273 15.91 -7.76 -0.85
N PRO A 274 15.94 -7.99 -2.17
CA PRO A 274 15.00 -8.89 -2.83
C PRO A 274 15.23 -10.35 -2.41
N VAL A 275 14.13 -11.06 -2.20
CA VAL A 275 14.08 -12.49 -1.92
C VAL A 275 13.14 -13.17 -2.90
N SER A 276 13.34 -14.47 -3.17
CA SER A 276 12.41 -15.21 -4.01
C SER A 276 11.03 -15.27 -3.36
N PHE A 277 9.99 -15.27 -4.20
CA PHE A 277 8.62 -15.39 -3.73
C PHE A 277 8.34 -16.77 -3.12
N PHE A 278 8.93 -17.82 -3.70
CA PHE A 278 8.94 -19.18 -3.18
C PHE A 278 10.37 -19.73 -3.15
N ALA A 279 10.65 -20.62 -2.20
CA ALA A 279 11.87 -21.42 -2.22
C ALA A 279 11.66 -22.63 -3.15
N TYR A 280 12.67 -22.94 -3.96
CA TYR A 280 12.72 -24.14 -4.78
C TYR A 280 14.02 -24.90 -4.51
N PRO A 281 14.02 -26.25 -4.59
CA PRO A 281 15.22 -27.03 -4.41
C PRO A 281 16.36 -26.55 -5.31
N ASN A 282 17.54 -26.31 -4.72
CA ASN A 282 18.75 -25.87 -5.40
C ASN A 282 18.65 -24.49 -6.09
N LYS A 283 17.68 -23.66 -5.71
CA LYS A 283 17.58 -22.26 -6.15
C LYS A 283 17.87 -21.32 -4.98
N PRO A 284 18.50 -20.16 -5.22
CA PRO A 284 18.75 -19.20 -4.15
C PRO A 284 17.43 -18.64 -3.61
N SER A 285 17.37 -18.34 -2.32
CA SER A 285 16.28 -17.55 -1.72
C SER A 285 16.64 -16.06 -1.62
N TRP A 286 17.94 -15.78 -1.48
CA TRP A 286 18.50 -14.43 -1.49
C TRP A 286 18.88 -14.07 -2.92
N MET A 287 18.26 -13.03 -3.47
CA MET A 287 18.39 -12.74 -4.90
C MET A 287 19.58 -11.84 -5.23
N THR A 288 20.13 -11.15 -4.23
CA THR A 288 21.24 -10.21 -4.46
C THR A 288 22.51 -10.99 -4.81
N PRO A 289 23.27 -10.60 -5.86
CA PRO A 289 24.48 -11.32 -6.27
C PRO A 289 25.52 -11.42 -5.15
N GLU A 290 26.31 -12.49 -5.17
CA GLU A 290 27.43 -12.65 -4.25
C GLU A 290 28.44 -11.51 -4.44
N GLY A 291 28.90 -10.91 -3.33
CA GLY A 291 29.82 -9.78 -3.35
C GLY A 291 29.20 -8.42 -3.73
N CYS A 292 27.90 -8.37 -4.06
CA CYS A 292 27.20 -7.10 -4.26
C CYS A 292 27.07 -6.35 -2.94
N GLU A 293 27.53 -5.11 -2.91
CA GLU A 293 27.45 -4.23 -1.75
C GLU A 293 26.03 -3.65 -1.65
N ILE A 294 25.37 -3.83 -0.51
CA ILE A 294 24.03 -3.29 -0.24
C ILE A 294 24.15 -1.99 0.56
N ILE A 295 23.53 -0.93 0.07
CA ILE A 295 23.50 0.38 0.72
C ILE A 295 22.05 0.71 1.05
N HIS A 296 21.75 0.85 2.34
CA HIS A 296 20.43 1.25 2.82
C HIS A 296 20.35 2.78 2.85
N LEU A 297 19.81 3.39 1.79
CA LEU A 297 19.69 4.85 1.72
C LEU A 297 18.55 5.36 2.61
N ALA A 298 17.37 4.72 2.55
CA ALA A 298 16.24 5.01 3.42
C ALA A 298 15.42 3.73 3.71
N THR A 299 15.02 3.54 4.96
CA THR A 299 14.10 2.45 5.35
C THR A 299 12.68 2.71 4.87
N PRO A 300 11.77 1.72 4.89
CA PRO A 300 10.35 1.92 4.57
C PRO A 300 9.65 3.01 5.40
N GLU A 301 10.14 3.28 6.61
CA GLU A 301 9.59 4.27 7.54
C GLU A 301 10.20 5.67 7.40
N GLN A 302 11.21 5.83 6.55
CA GLN A 302 11.89 7.09 6.30
C GLN A 302 11.43 7.76 4.99
N ASP A 303 11.65 9.07 4.90
CA ASP A 303 11.37 9.88 3.72
C ASP A 303 12.33 9.54 2.57
N GLY A 304 11.89 8.62 1.70
CA GLY A 304 12.64 8.25 0.50
C GLY A 304 12.76 9.40 -0.52
N ILE A 305 11.81 10.32 -0.56
CA ILE A 305 11.86 11.49 -1.46
C ILE A 305 12.93 12.47 -0.98
N ALA A 306 13.00 12.75 0.32
CA ALA A 306 14.08 13.54 0.90
C ALA A 306 15.45 12.90 0.63
N ALA A 307 15.54 11.57 0.71
CA ALA A 307 16.78 10.84 0.42
C ALA A 307 17.21 10.99 -1.05
N LEU A 308 16.28 10.80 -1.99
CA LEU A 308 16.52 11.03 -3.41
C LEU A 308 16.93 12.48 -3.69
N ARG A 309 16.27 13.46 -3.07
CA ARG A 309 16.62 14.87 -3.23
C ARG A 309 18.03 15.18 -2.76
N ALA A 310 18.41 14.69 -1.57
CA ALA A 310 19.74 14.91 -1.01
C ALA A 310 20.84 14.22 -1.84
N VAL A 311 20.57 13.02 -2.38
CA VAL A 311 21.50 12.34 -3.30
C VAL A 311 21.62 13.08 -4.63
N ALA A 312 20.50 13.55 -5.20
CA ALA A 312 20.51 14.35 -6.42
C ALA A 312 21.34 15.63 -6.25
N GLU A 313 21.15 16.36 -5.14
CA GLU A 313 21.96 17.53 -4.78
C GLU A 313 23.43 17.16 -4.62
N GLY A 314 23.73 16.10 -3.87
CA GLY A 314 25.09 15.61 -3.66
C GLY A 314 25.80 15.23 -4.95
N LEU A 315 25.08 14.78 -5.99
CA LEU A 315 25.61 14.50 -7.31
C LEU A 315 25.64 15.71 -8.26
N GLY A 316 24.94 16.80 -7.93
CA GLY A 316 24.66 17.88 -8.87
C GLY A 316 23.79 17.40 -10.04
N ALA A 317 22.91 16.42 -9.80
CA ALA A 317 22.03 15.85 -10.80
C ALA A 317 21.03 16.89 -11.30
N LYS A 318 20.81 16.91 -12.62
CA LYS A 318 19.80 17.76 -13.26
C LYS A 318 18.46 17.02 -13.28
N PRO A 319 17.33 17.73 -13.50
CA PRO A 319 16.05 17.07 -13.76
C PRO A 319 16.17 16.07 -14.91
N ALA A 320 15.47 14.94 -14.80
CA ALA A 320 15.51 13.89 -15.81
C ALA A 320 15.21 14.46 -17.21
N GLN A 321 15.97 14.05 -18.21
CA GLN A 321 15.74 14.41 -19.60
C GLN A 321 15.03 13.28 -20.37
N LYS A 322 15.30 12.04 -19.99
CA LYS A 322 14.71 10.83 -20.57
C LYS A 322 13.43 10.46 -19.85
N ARG A 323 12.34 10.50 -20.60
CA ARG A 323 11.01 10.03 -20.19
C ARG A 323 10.47 9.10 -21.25
N GLN A 324 9.55 8.23 -20.85
CA GLN A 324 8.82 7.39 -21.77
C GLN A 324 8.09 8.26 -22.81
N ALA A 325 8.32 8.01 -24.09
CA ALA A 325 7.58 8.69 -25.16
C ALA A 325 6.17 8.10 -25.26
N LEU A 326 5.21 8.94 -25.65
CA LEU A 326 3.88 8.45 -26.03
C LEU A 326 3.99 7.58 -27.28
N SER A 327 3.66 6.32 -27.13
CA SER A 327 3.71 5.30 -28.17
C SER A 327 2.65 4.24 -27.86
N ARG A 328 1.41 4.50 -28.30
CA ARG A 328 0.32 3.51 -28.21
C ARG A 328 0.56 2.39 -29.23
N PRO A 329 0.30 1.12 -28.88
CA PRO A 329 0.26 0.06 -29.87
C PRO A 329 -0.95 0.23 -30.80
N ASP A 330 -0.85 -0.32 -32.01
CA ASP A 330 -1.99 -0.43 -32.91
C ASP A 330 -3.04 -1.41 -32.36
N LEU A 331 -4.32 -1.13 -32.62
CA LEU A 331 -5.40 -2.03 -32.23
C LEU A 331 -5.27 -3.36 -33.00
N PRO A 332 -5.19 -4.52 -32.32
CA PRO A 332 -5.07 -5.80 -33.00
C PRO A 332 -6.34 -6.13 -33.79
N THR A 333 -6.19 -6.48 -35.07
CA THR A 333 -7.32 -6.83 -35.97
C THR A 333 -7.46 -8.33 -36.21
N GLY A 334 -6.62 -9.17 -35.58
CA GLY A 334 -6.60 -10.63 -35.71
C GLY A 334 -5.40 -11.24 -34.98
N GLY A 335 -5.24 -12.57 -35.06
CA GLY A 335 -4.15 -13.31 -34.43
C GLY A 335 -4.56 -14.12 -33.19
N PRO A 336 -3.60 -14.73 -32.47
CA PRO A 336 -3.89 -15.60 -31.34
C PRO A 336 -4.49 -14.81 -30.16
N PHE A 337 -5.51 -15.38 -29.53
CA PHE A 337 -6.09 -14.84 -28.29
C PHE A 337 -5.21 -15.25 -27.10
N ASN A 338 -4.30 -14.37 -26.68
CA ASN A 338 -3.39 -14.58 -25.56
C ASN A 338 -3.21 -13.27 -24.76
N ALA A 339 -2.50 -13.35 -23.63
CA ALA A 339 -2.30 -12.21 -22.74
C ALA A 339 -1.65 -10.98 -23.41
N TYR A 340 -0.74 -11.17 -24.36
CA TYR A 340 -0.09 -10.07 -25.08
C TYR A 340 -1.03 -9.39 -26.08
N THR A 341 -1.83 -10.16 -26.82
CA THR A 341 -2.84 -9.60 -27.73
C THR A 341 -3.90 -8.81 -26.95
N ILE A 342 -4.33 -9.32 -25.79
CA ILE A 342 -5.22 -8.60 -24.87
C ILE A 342 -4.57 -7.31 -24.38
N GLY A 343 -3.32 -7.37 -23.89
CA GLY A 343 -2.57 -6.20 -23.43
C GLY A 343 -2.37 -5.15 -24.50
N THR A 344 -2.15 -5.57 -25.76
CA THR A 344 -2.06 -4.67 -26.93
C THR A 344 -3.38 -3.94 -27.16
N ALA A 345 -4.52 -4.66 -27.10
CA ALA A 345 -5.84 -4.04 -27.23
C ALA A 345 -6.13 -3.06 -26.09
N VAL A 346 -5.77 -3.42 -24.85
CA VAL A 346 -5.87 -2.54 -23.68
C VAL A 346 -5.02 -1.28 -23.90
N GLY A 347 -3.76 -1.41 -24.29
CA GLY A 347 -2.86 -0.29 -24.54
C GLY A 347 -3.35 0.65 -25.65
N ALA A 348 -3.85 0.10 -26.76
CA ALA A 348 -4.38 0.89 -27.86
C ALA A 348 -5.52 1.82 -27.42
N LEU A 349 -6.37 1.35 -26.51
CA LEU A 349 -7.60 2.03 -26.07
C LEU A 349 -7.50 2.70 -24.69
N MET A 350 -6.37 2.57 -23.99
CA MET A 350 -6.21 3.07 -22.62
C MET A 350 -6.41 4.60 -22.55
N PRO A 351 -7.31 5.11 -21.69
CA PRO A 351 -7.44 6.54 -21.46
C PRO A 351 -6.31 7.08 -20.59
N GLU A 352 -6.11 8.39 -20.64
CA GLU A 352 -5.25 9.08 -19.68
C GLU A 352 -5.82 8.98 -18.26
N ASN A 353 -4.93 8.87 -17.27
CA ASN A 353 -5.24 8.67 -15.85
C ASN A 353 -6.02 7.37 -15.56
N ALA A 354 -5.86 6.35 -16.40
CA ALA A 354 -6.33 5.00 -16.08
C ALA A 354 -5.67 4.48 -14.79
N ILE A 355 -6.40 3.66 -14.05
CA ILE A 355 -5.87 2.90 -12.91
C ILE A 355 -5.98 1.43 -13.28
N VAL A 356 -4.85 0.74 -13.35
CA VAL A 356 -4.78 -0.69 -13.60
C VAL A 356 -4.62 -1.41 -12.27
N SER A 357 -5.58 -2.28 -11.95
CA SER A 357 -5.51 -3.25 -10.85
C SER A 357 -5.03 -4.58 -11.42
N ASP A 358 -3.77 -4.96 -11.15
CA ASP A 358 -3.13 -6.16 -11.71
C ASP A 358 -3.07 -7.30 -10.68
N GLU A 359 -3.96 -8.27 -10.88
CA GLU A 359 -3.95 -9.57 -10.22
C GLU A 359 -3.83 -10.74 -11.21
N ALA A 360 -3.17 -10.51 -12.33
CA ALA A 360 -3.06 -11.50 -13.40
C ALA A 360 -1.87 -12.46 -13.20
N ALA A 361 -1.07 -12.26 -12.15
CA ALA A 361 0.13 -13.02 -11.76
C ALA A 361 1.04 -13.37 -12.95
N THR A 362 0.91 -14.57 -13.51
CA THR A 362 1.72 -15.06 -14.64
C THR A 362 1.35 -14.43 -15.98
N SER A 363 0.12 -13.93 -16.14
CA SER A 363 -0.36 -13.30 -17.38
C SER A 363 -0.30 -11.76 -17.35
N GLY A 364 -0.02 -11.15 -16.20
CA GLY A 364 0.06 -9.69 -16.05
C GLY A 364 1.14 -9.05 -16.92
N ASN A 365 2.25 -9.77 -17.18
CA ASN A 365 3.29 -9.31 -18.10
C ASN A 365 2.76 -9.07 -19.53
N GLY A 366 1.72 -9.80 -19.93
CA GLY A 366 1.06 -9.63 -21.23
C GLY A 366 0.44 -8.23 -21.39
N CYS A 367 0.03 -7.59 -20.30
CA CYS A 367 -0.44 -6.21 -20.30
C CYS A 367 0.67 -5.21 -19.96
N TYR A 368 1.61 -5.55 -19.07
CA TYR A 368 2.60 -4.61 -18.55
C TYR A 368 3.51 -4.00 -19.63
N GLY A 369 3.96 -4.79 -20.59
CA GLY A 369 4.81 -4.34 -21.70
C GLY A 369 4.06 -3.46 -22.70
N PRO A 370 2.96 -3.95 -23.34
CA PRO A 370 2.22 -3.18 -24.34
C PRO A 370 1.66 -1.84 -23.84
N THR A 371 1.48 -1.67 -22.53
CA THR A 371 1.00 -0.40 -21.95
C THR A 371 2.10 0.58 -21.58
N GLU A 372 3.39 0.24 -21.75
CA GLU A 372 4.51 1.08 -21.30
C GLU A 372 4.46 2.50 -21.89
N GLY A 373 4.23 2.62 -23.20
CA GLY A 373 4.15 3.88 -23.92
C GLY A 373 2.75 4.53 -23.94
N CYS A 374 1.76 4.00 -23.22
CA CYS A 374 0.41 4.56 -23.17
C CYS A 374 0.38 5.89 -22.39
N PRO A 375 -0.72 6.67 -22.41
CA PRO A 375 -0.82 7.88 -21.58
C PRO A 375 -0.50 7.65 -20.10
N PRO A 376 -0.20 8.71 -19.34
CA PRO A 376 0.01 8.61 -17.89
C PRO A 376 -1.08 7.77 -17.21
N HIS A 377 -0.68 6.77 -16.44
CA HIS A 377 -1.58 5.88 -15.71
C HIS A 377 -0.93 5.32 -14.46
N ASP A 378 -1.75 4.79 -13.56
CA ASP A 378 -1.35 4.13 -12.33
C ASP A 378 -1.43 2.61 -12.48
N TRP A 379 -0.44 1.91 -11.90
CA TRP A 379 -0.41 0.45 -11.86
C TRP A 379 -0.31 -0.07 -10.43
N LEU A 380 -1.35 -0.76 -9.97
CA LEU A 380 -1.42 -1.40 -8.67
C LEU A 380 -1.16 -2.90 -8.81
N CYS A 381 -0.27 -3.46 -8.00
CA CYS A 381 -0.01 -4.91 -7.98
C CYS A 381 -0.58 -5.57 -6.72
N LEU A 382 -0.80 -6.88 -6.79
CA LEU A 382 -1.02 -7.75 -5.65
C LEU A 382 0.26 -7.90 -4.79
N THR A 383 0.36 -7.14 -3.69
CA THR A 383 1.59 -7.00 -2.88
C THR A 383 1.92 -8.18 -1.97
N GLY A 384 0.91 -8.89 -1.48
CA GLY A 384 1.06 -10.01 -0.54
C GLY A 384 0.89 -11.39 -1.16
N GLY A 385 0.50 -11.46 -2.44
CA GLY A 385 0.23 -12.69 -3.17
C GLY A 385 -1.06 -13.43 -2.78
N SER A 386 -1.86 -12.87 -1.87
CA SER A 386 -3.15 -13.45 -1.51
C SER A 386 -4.20 -13.06 -2.54
N ILE A 387 -4.48 -13.91 -3.52
CA ILE A 387 -5.46 -13.63 -4.58
C ILE A 387 -6.87 -13.32 -4.03
N GLY A 388 -7.67 -12.57 -4.81
CA GLY A 388 -9.00 -12.07 -4.45
C GLY A 388 -9.05 -10.58 -4.05
N GLN A 389 -8.03 -9.79 -4.42
CA GLN A 389 -7.92 -8.35 -4.17
C GLN A 389 -8.35 -7.47 -5.35
N GLY A 390 -7.96 -7.86 -6.57
CA GLY A 390 -7.85 -7.01 -7.75
C GLY A 390 -9.15 -6.57 -8.40
#